data_AF-A0A8B8L6Z1-F1
#
_entry.id   AF-A0A8B8L6Z1-F1
#
_cell.length_a   1.000
_cell.length_b   1.000
_cell.length_c   1.000
_cell.angle_alpha   90.00
_cell.angle_beta   90.00
_cell.angle_gamma   90.00
#
_symmetry.space_group_name_H-M   'P 1'
#
loop_
_entity.id
_entity.type
_entity.pdbx_description
1 polymer ?
#
loop_
_entity_poly.entity_id
_entity_poly.type
_entity_poly.pdbx_seq_one_letter_code
_entity_poly.pdbx_strand_id
1 'polypeptide(L)'
;MKVVALVSGGKDSCYAMMKSIHYGHQIVALANLMPADDSVDELDSYMYQTVGHQIIISYAECMGLPLFRRRIQGSSRHQELGYKATQGDEVEDLFILLREVKRQIPSVTAVSSGAIASDYQRLRVESVCSRLGLVSLAYLWKQDQSLLLQEMISNGIVAVTVKVAAMGLDPSKHLGKEIAFLNAYLHKLKELYGINVCGEGGEYETLTLDCPLFINARIVLDEYQVVMHSSDSIAPVGIIHPLAFHLENKADAQSLKSQDKIHEICKQKLGSVFEVQDSLEGCEATCNPVDYSTDSTDDIEHKFNISRTNNKNTFSICCWLPDSCNGLQEDLKIVLGKIESQLLGFGFGWENVLYIHLYIDDMNKFSEANETYVKFITQEKCPFGVPSRSTVEMPLVEMGLSRAYIEVLVAKNKDKKVLHVQSISGWAPSCIGPYSQATLHEGILHMAGQLGLDPPTMNLCEGGPRVELEQALKNSEAVAKCFNCSISTSAIVFVIYCSKHISSLERQDIQEKQEIILRQMKICHLQERDTYKALDPLFLYVLVPDLPKRASVEVKPSLYVEDGTDAAYETIAERCCSKTPPCYWGFKQENWHDSCIQKCTYGEVIKVLHFSF
;
A
#
# COMPACT_ATOMS: atom_id res chain seq x y z
N MET A 1 14.76 4.00 9.24
CA MET A 1 13.84 4.64 10.24
C MET A 1 13.93 3.91 11.58
N LYS A 2 13.52 4.55 12.68
CA LYS A 2 13.31 3.88 13.97
C LYS A 2 11.88 3.35 14.07
N VAL A 3 11.76 2.07 14.35
CA VAL A 3 10.52 1.29 14.18
C VAL A 3 10.10 0.68 15.50
N VAL A 4 8.80 0.77 15.81
CA VAL A 4 8.15 -0.12 16.78
C VAL A 4 7.56 -1.32 16.03
N ALA A 5 7.83 -2.53 16.50
CA ALA A 5 7.30 -3.74 15.88
C ALA A 5 6.06 -4.24 16.63
N LEU A 6 4.98 -4.50 15.90
CA LEU A 6 3.82 -5.21 16.44
C LEU A 6 4.17 -6.70 16.53
N VAL A 7 4.15 -7.26 17.73
CA VAL A 7 4.47 -8.66 17.99
C VAL A 7 3.26 -9.42 18.52
N SER A 8 2.97 -10.57 17.91
CA SER A 8 1.93 -11.51 18.35
C SER A 8 2.51 -12.80 18.93
N GLY A 9 3.83 -12.98 18.86
CA GLY A 9 4.50 -14.26 19.11
C GLY A 9 4.62 -15.12 17.86
N GLY A 10 3.82 -14.87 16.82
CA GLY A 10 3.86 -15.64 15.57
C GLY A 10 5.12 -15.44 14.72
N LYS A 11 5.38 -16.43 13.86
CA LYS A 11 6.47 -16.43 12.86
C LYS A 11 6.45 -15.16 11.99
N ASP A 12 5.27 -14.67 11.66
CA ASP A 12 5.06 -13.57 10.72
C ASP A 12 5.53 -12.25 11.32
N SER A 13 5.22 -12.01 12.60
CA SER A 13 5.69 -10.82 13.32
C SER A 13 7.21 -10.77 13.45
N CYS A 14 7.86 -11.92 13.72
CA CYS A 14 9.31 -12.00 13.79
C CYS A 14 9.97 -11.78 12.43
N TYR A 15 9.43 -12.39 11.37
CA TYR A 15 9.99 -12.24 10.03
C TYR A 15 9.78 -10.83 9.46
N ALA A 16 8.66 -10.17 9.78
CA ALA A 16 8.43 -8.76 9.41
C ALA A 16 9.48 -7.82 10.04
N MET A 17 9.90 -8.09 11.29
CA MET A 17 11.02 -7.38 11.92
C MET A 17 12.34 -7.65 11.21
N MET A 18 12.61 -8.90 10.82
CA MET A 18 13.82 -9.25 10.08
C MET A 18 13.89 -8.54 8.72
N LYS A 19 12.77 -8.48 7.97
CA LYS A 19 12.69 -7.71 6.72
C LYS A 19 12.89 -6.22 6.97
N SER A 20 12.32 -5.67 8.05
CA SER A 20 12.54 -4.26 8.42
C SER A 20 14.02 -3.97 8.66
N ILE A 21 14.74 -4.85 9.37
CA ILE A 21 16.20 -4.69 9.58
C ILE A 21 16.97 -4.84 8.27
N HIS A 22 16.59 -5.80 7.43
CA HIS A 22 17.20 -6.01 6.11
C HIS A 22 17.14 -4.75 5.23
N TYR A 23 16.02 -4.02 5.27
CA TYR A 23 15.86 -2.75 4.54
C TYR A 23 16.42 -1.53 5.30
N GLY A 24 17.29 -1.74 6.28
CA GLY A 24 18.03 -0.67 6.98
C GLY A 24 17.23 0.07 8.05
N HIS A 25 16.10 -0.50 8.51
CA HIS A 25 15.38 0.04 9.66
C HIS A 25 15.95 -0.47 10.98
N GLN A 26 15.78 0.31 12.04
CA GLN A 26 16.19 -0.05 13.39
C GLN A 26 14.95 -0.33 14.23
N ILE A 27 14.79 -1.56 14.72
CA ILE A 27 13.75 -1.87 15.70
C ILE A 27 14.19 -1.31 17.06
N VAL A 28 13.37 -0.46 17.66
CA VAL A 28 13.68 0.21 18.94
C VAL A 28 12.74 -0.16 20.08
N ALA A 29 11.59 -0.76 19.77
CA ALA A 29 10.61 -1.24 20.74
C ALA A 29 9.71 -2.32 20.13
N LEU A 30 9.13 -3.14 21.00
CA LEU A 30 8.09 -4.10 20.68
C LEU A 30 6.76 -3.60 21.26
N ALA A 31 5.65 -3.88 20.58
CA ALA A 31 4.31 -3.56 21.04
C ALA A 31 3.39 -4.77 20.86
N ASN A 32 2.65 -5.12 21.91
CA ASN A 32 1.75 -6.27 21.92
C ASN A 32 0.41 -5.92 22.56
N LEU A 33 -0.68 -6.39 21.95
CA LEU A 33 -2.00 -6.43 22.57
C LEU A 33 -2.24 -7.83 23.13
N MET A 34 -2.86 -7.91 24.31
CA MET A 34 -3.12 -9.16 25.01
C MET A 34 -4.54 -9.21 25.56
N PRO A 35 -5.09 -10.40 25.87
CA PRO A 35 -6.39 -10.52 26.50
C PRO A 35 -6.52 -9.74 27.82
N ALA A 36 -7.76 -9.39 28.18
CA ALA A 36 -8.05 -8.72 29.44
C ALA A 36 -7.75 -9.62 30.66
N ASP A 37 -7.94 -10.94 30.50
CA ASP A 37 -7.73 -11.96 31.51
C ASP A 37 -6.63 -12.93 31.04
N ASP A 38 -5.61 -13.14 31.88
CA ASP A 38 -4.45 -14.01 31.58
C ASP A 38 -4.82 -15.50 31.48
N SER A 39 -5.99 -15.89 32.01
CA SER A 39 -6.53 -17.25 31.90
C SER A 39 -7.22 -17.52 30.56
N VAL A 40 -7.45 -16.49 29.74
CA VAL A 40 -8.07 -16.60 28.42
C VAL A 40 -6.98 -16.65 27.36
N ASP A 41 -6.81 -17.80 26.73
CA ASP A 41 -5.81 -17.98 25.68
C ASP A 41 -6.26 -17.44 24.32
N GLU A 42 -7.55 -17.58 24.00
CA GLU A 42 -8.09 -17.24 22.68
C GLU A 42 -9.25 -16.26 22.81
N LEU A 43 -9.15 -15.16 22.07
CA LEU A 43 -10.25 -14.25 21.77
C LEU A 43 -10.72 -14.46 20.33
N ASP A 44 -12.03 -14.32 20.10
CA ASP A 44 -12.61 -14.21 18.76
C ASP A 44 -12.31 -12.82 18.15
N SER A 45 -11.02 -12.52 17.96
CA SER A 45 -10.52 -11.29 17.33
C SER A 45 -10.13 -11.58 15.87
N TYR A 46 -10.62 -10.74 14.95
CA TYR A 46 -10.21 -10.77 13.55
C TYR A 46 -8.84 -10.10 13.34
N MET A 47 -8.36 -9.37 14.35
CA MET A 47 -7.14 -8.57 14.23
C MET A 47 -5.95 -9.29 14.89
N TYR A 48 -6.13 -9.83 16.09
CA TYR A 48 -5.00 -10.22 16.93
C TYR A 48 -4.96 -11.72 17.24
N GLN A 49 -3.78 -12.32 17.03
CA GLN A 49 -3.42 -13.58 17.67
C GLN A 49 -3.26 -13.34 19.18
N THR A 50 -3.90 -14.18 19.98
CA THR A 50 -3.87 -14.14 21.45
C THR A 50 -3.29 -15.41 22.07
N VAL A 51 -3.26 -16.51 21.31
CA VAL A 51 -2.71 -17.78 21.77
C VAL A 51 -1.20 -17.67 21.98
N GLY A 52 -0.74 -18.05 23.16
CA GLY A 52 0.67 -17.95 23.57
C GLY A 52 1.09 -16.57 24.08
N HIS A 53 0.14 -15.66 24.35
CA HIS A 53 0.45 -14.31 24.84
C HIS A 53 1.24 -14.28 26.15
N GLN A 54 1.16 -15.33 26.98
CA GLN A 54 1.89 -15.44 28.25
C GLN A 54 3.40 -15.48 28.02
N ILE A 55 3.85 -15.99 26.88
CA ILE A 55 5.28 -16.16 26.57
C ILE A 55 5.88 -14.89 25.96
N ILE A 56 5.07 -14.01 25.36
CA ILE A 56 5.52 -12.81 24.63
C ILE A 56 6.36 -11.87 25.52
N ILE A 57 6.14 -11.84 26.84
CA ILE A 57 6.99 -11.07 27.77
C ILE A 57 8.49 -11.39 27.60
N SER A 58 8.80 -12.64 27.27
CA SER A 58 10.16 -13.14 27.12
C SER A 58 10.87 -12.55 25.91
N TYR A 59 10.13 -12.05 24.91
CA TYR A 59 10.70 -11.46 23.70
C TYR A 59 11.52 -10.20 24.03
N ALA A 60 11.09 -9.45 25.07
CA ALA A 60 11.82 -8.30 25.56
C ALA A 60 13.24 -8.68 25.97
N GLU A 61 13.38 -9.75 26.76
CA GLU A 61 14.67 -10.26 27.22
C GLU A 61 15.46 -10.91 26.07
N CYS A 62 14.84 -11.79 25.29
CA CYS A 62 15.47 -12.47 24.15
C CYS A 62 16.10 -11.50 23.15
N MET A 63 15.40 -10.41 22.82
CA MET A 63 15.86 -9.41 21.85
C MET A 63 16.64 -8.26 22.51
N GLY A 64 16.54 -8.09 23.82
CA GLY A 64 17.08 -6.92 24.51
C GLY A 64 16.37 -5.62 24.13
N LEU A 65 15.05 -5.66 23.92
CA LEU A 65 14.26 -4.49 23.52
C LEU A 65 13.14 -4.20 24.53
N PRO A 66 12.74 -2.94 24.71
CA PRO A 66 11.58 -2.63 25.55
C PRO A 66 10.30 -3.14 24.89
N LEU A 67 9.46 -3.83 25.68
CA LEU A 67 8.15 -4.33 25.25
C LEU A 67 7.04 -3.53 25.91
N PHE A 68 6.16 -2.93 25.11
CA PHE A 68 4.95 -2.27 25.57
C PHE A 68 3.76 -3.20 25.37
N ARG A 69 2.99 -3.43 26.43
CA ARG A 69 1.80 -4.29 26.39
C ARG A 69 0.56 -3.54 26.81
N ARG A 70 -0.54 -3.79 26.13
CA ARG A 70 -1.87 -3.29 26.55
C ARG A 70 -2.87 -4.43 26.54
N ARG A 71 -3.73 -4.47 27.56
CA ARG A 71 -4.88 -5.36 27.61
C ARG A 71 -5.99 -4.84 26.70
N ILE A 72 -6.51 -5.69 25.83
CA ILE A 72 -7.63 -5.38 24.94
C ILE A 72 -8.87 -5.17 25.81
N GLN A 73 -9.46 -3.98 25.74
CA GLN A 73 -10.73 -3.64 26.39
C GLN A 73 -11.88 -3.58 25.37
N GLY A 74 -11.56 -3.22 24.13
CA GLY A 74 -12.51 -3.20 23.03
C GLY A 74 -12.89 -4.58 22.51
N SER A 75 -13.79 -4.59 21.54
CA SER A 75 -14.18 -5.78 20.78
C SER A 75 -14.14 -5.47 19.29
N SER A 76 -14.19 -6.50 18.42
CA SER A 76 -14.37 -6.26 16.99
C SER A 76 -15.77 -5.67 16.74
N ARG A 77 -15.85 -4.37 16.39
CA ARG A 77 -17.12 -3.64 16.16
C ARG A 77 -17.25 -3.17 14.72
N HIS A 78 -16.20 -2.55 14.19
CA HIS A 78 -16.18 -2.11 12.80
C HIS A 78 -15.64 -3.23 11.92
N GLN A 79 -16.49 -3.87 11.11
CA GLN A 79 -16.09 -5.04 10.31
C GLN A 79 -15.90 -4.73 8.82
N GLU A 80 -16.21 -3.52 8.36
CA GLU A 80 -15.96 -3.12 6.97
C GLU A 80 -14.44 -3.03 6.68
N LEU A 81 -14.10 -3.04 5.39
CA LEU A 81 -12.71 -2.97 4.91
C LEU A 81 -12.05 -1.64 5.29
N GLY A 82 -12.70 -0.51 5.02
CA GLY A 82 -12.26 0.79 5.50
C GLY A 82 -12.47 0.90 7.00
N TYR A 83 -11.50 1.46 7.74
CA TYR A 83 -11.66 1.67 9.18
C TYR A 83 -11.91 3.15 9.50
N LYS A 84 -12.91 3.40 10.34
CA LYS A 84 -13.15 4.69 11.00
C LYS A 84 -13.00 4.50 12.50
N ALA A 85 -12.39 5.47 13.17
CA ALA A 85 -12.23 5.47 14.62
C ALA A 85 -13.57 5.19 15.29
N THR A 86 -13.67 4.07 15.99
CA THR A 86 -14.92 3.55 16.55
C THR A 86 -14.74 3.31 18.03
N GLN A 87 -15.54 3.98 18.85
CA GLN A 87 -15.41 3.89 20.30
C GLN A 87 -15.66 2.45 20.78
N GLY A 88 -14.75 1.94 21.62
CA GLY A 88 -14.80 0.58 22.18
C GLY A 88 -14.45 -0.52 21.18
N ASP A 89 -13.89 -0.16 20.02
CA ASP A 89 -13.32 -1.12 19.07
C ASP A 89 -11.86 -1.45 19.45
N GLU A 90 -11.46 -2.70 19.27
CA GLU A 90 -10.12 -3.21 19.62
C GLU A 90 -8.95 -2.50 18.88
N VAL A 91 -9.24 -1.79 17.78
CA VAL A 91 -8.25 -0.97 17.07
C VAL A 91 -7.91 0.30 17.84
N GLU A 92 -8.81 0.81 18.68
CA GLU A 92 -8.51 1.98 19.51
C GLU A 92 -7.55 1.63 20.66
N ASP A 93 -7.54 0.37 21.12
CA ASP A 93 -6.51 -0.12 22.04
C ASP A 93 -5.12 -0.10 21.38
N LEU A 94 -5.02 -0.46 20.09
CA LEU A 94 -3.78 -0.33 19.34
C LEU A 94 -3.34 1.13 19.21
N PHE A 95 -4.29 2.05 18.98
CA PHE A 95 -4.00 3.48 18.95
C PHE A 95 -3.41 3.98 20.27
N ILE A 96 -4.01 3.61 21.40
CA ILE A 96 -3.53 4.01 22.73
C ILE A 96 -2.13 3.42 23.00
N LEU A 97 -1.93 2.14 22.67
CA LEU A 97 -0.64 1.47 22.82
C LEU A 97 0.47 2.17 22.02
N LEU A 98 0.24 2.42 20.73
CA LEU A 98 1.24 3.06 19.86
C LEU A 98 1.45 4.53 20.22
N ARG A 99 0.41 5.24 20.69
CA ARG A 99 0.54 6.61 21.22
C ARG A 99 1.49 6.64 22.41
N GLU A 100 1.38 5.67 23.31
CA GLU A 100 2.25 5.57 24.49
C GLU A 100 3.70 5.24 24.10
N VAL A 101 3.91 4.32 23.15
CA VAL A 101 5.25 4.06 22.60
C VAL A 101 5.85 5.33 22.03
N LYS A 102 5.09 6.09 21.21
CA LYS A 102 5.57 7.34 20.61
C LYS A 102 5.85 8.41 21.67
N ARG A 103 5.06 8.46 22.75
CA ARG A 103 5.28 9.39 23.88
C ARG A 103 6.60 9.08 24.61
N GLN A 104 6.88 7.80 24.88
CA GLN A 104 8.12 7.40 25.57
C GLN A 104 9.34 7.37 24.64
N ILE A 105 9.15 7.15 23.34
CA ILE A 105 10.20 7.10 22.33
C ILE A 105 9.82 8.04 21.17
N PRO A 106 9.95 9.38 21.32
CA PRO A 106 9.54 10.35 20.30
C PRO A 106 10.26 10.20 18.96
N SER A 107 11.40 9.50 18.95
CA SER A 107 12.16 9.22 17.72
C SER A 107 11.58 8.09 16.86
N VAL A 108 10.54 7.38 17.30
CA VAL A 108 9.83 6.38 16.48
C VAL A 108 9.07 7.08 15.36
N THR A 109 9.28 6.64 14.13
CA THR A 109 8.63 7.21 12.94
C THR A 109 7.85 6.19 12.13
N ALA A 110 7.91 4.90 12.50
CA ALA A 110 7.28 3.83 11.74
C ALA A 110 6.86 2.63 12.61
N VAL A 111 5.92 1.84 12.10
CA VAL A 111 5.37 0.65 12.72
C VAL A 111 5.54 -0.54 11.77
N SER A 112 6.09 -1.65 12.24
CA SER A 112 6.17 -2.91 11.47
C SER A 112 5.02 -3.83 11.83
N SER A 113 4.34 -4.40 10.83
CA SER A 113 3.27 -5.38 11.00
C SER A 113 3.51 -6.64 10.15
N GLY A 114 3.05 -7.79 10.67
CA GLY A 114 3.24 -9.11 10.07
C GLY A 114 2.10 -9.60 9.17
N ALA A 115 1.17 -8.73 8.75
CA ALA A 115 0.05 -9.15 7.92
C ALA A 115 0.52 -9.57 6.51
N ILE A 116 0.11 -10.76 6.03
CA ILE A 116 0.53 -11.30 4.73
C ILE A 116 -0.56 -11.11 3.67
N ALA A 117 -1.80 -11.57 3.91
CA ALA A 117 -2.87 -11.46 2.92
C ALA A 117 -3.99 -10.49 3.34
N SER A 118 -4.24 -10.36 4.65
CA SER A 118 -5.39 -9.63 5.18
C SER A 118 -5.34 -8.11 4.95
N ASP A 119 -6.17 -7.62 4.04
CA ASP A 119 -6.42 -6.17 3.87
C ASP A 119 -7.11 -5.57 5.10
N TYR A 120 -7.93 -6.36 5.81
CA TYR A 120 -8.63 -5.94 7.03
C TYR A 120 -7.65 -5.51 8.12
N GLN A 121 -6.62 -6.31 8.41
CA GLN A 121 -5.61 -6.02 9.43
C GLN A 121 -4.75 -4.84 9.00
N ARG A 122 -4.26 -4.84 7.76
CA ARG A 122 -3.41 -3.79 7.22
C ARG A 122 -4.07 -2.41 7.27
N LEU A 123 -5.32 -2.28 6.79
CA LEU A 123 -6.02 -0.99 6.75
C LEU A 123 -6.26 -0.40 8.15
N ARG A 124 -6.42 -1.24 9.18
CA ARG A 124 -6.53 -0.81 10.59
C ARG A 124 -5.20 -0.29 11.12
N VAL A 125 -4.10 -0.99 10.87
CA VAL A 125 -2.75 -0.52 11.22
C VAL A 125 -2.43 0.78 10.50
N GLU A 126 -2.75 0.90 9.21
CA GLU A 126 -2.57 2.13 8.42
C GLU A 126 -3.38 3.30 9.00
N SER A 127 -4.63 3.07 9.41
CA SER A 127 -5.47 4.10 10.04
C SER A 127 -4.85 4.62 11.34
N VAL A 128 -4.38 3.73 12.22
CA VAL A 128 -3.71 4.11 13.47
C VAL A 128 -2.40 4.85 13.19
N CYS A 129 -1.59 4.35 12.25
CA CYS A 129 -0.33 4.98 11.86
C CYS A 129 -0.54 6.40 11.33
N SER A 130 -1.53 6.59 10.43
CA SER A 130 -1.88 7.89 9.86
C SER A 130 -2.27 8.90 10.95
N ARG A 131 -3.15 8.51 11.89
CA ARG A 131 -3.56 9.36 13.02
C ARG A 131 -2.41 9.73 13.96
N LEU A 132 -1.40 8.87 14.07
CA LEU A 132 -0.21 9.10 14.89
C LEU A 132 0.94 9.72 14.10
N GLY A 133 0.81 10.00 12.81
CA GLY A 133 1.92 10.47 11.97
C GLY A 133 3.10 9.48 11.94
N LEU A 134 2.81 8.19 11.84
CA LEU A 134 3.77 7.09 11.71
C LEU A 134 3.64 6.46 10.32
N VAL A 135 4.73 5.90 9.80
CA VAL A 135 4.73 5.14 8.54
C VAL A 135 4.43 3.66 8.82
N SER A 136 3.48 3.07 8.10
CA SER A 136 3.20 1.62 8.18
C SER A 136 4.16 0.83 7.29
N LEU A 137 4.83 -0.18 7.84
CA LEU A 137 5.69 -1.14 7.14
C LEU A 137 4.99 -2.50 7.12
N ALA A 138 4.63 -2.98 5.93
CA ALA A 138 3.93 -4.25 5.70
C ALA A 138 4.65 -5.07 4.62
N TYR A 139 5.90 -5.46 4.90
CA TYR A 139 6.77 -6.12 3.92
C TYR A 139 6.29 -7.49 3.45
N LEU A 140 5.51 -8.19 4.28
CA LEU A 140 5.00 -9.52 3.94
C LEU A 140 3.72 -9.46 3.11
N TRP A 141 3.09 -8.28 3.01
CA TRP A 141 1.80 -8.13 2.39
C TRP A 141 1.84 -8.47 0.89
N LYS A 142 0.85 -9.23 0.40
CA LYS A 142 0.71 -9.74 -0.98
C LYS A 142 1.88 -10.59 -1.50
N GLN A 143 2.78 -11.05 -0.63
CA GLN A 143 3.83 -12.00 -1.02
C GLN A 143 3.24 -13.41 -1.24
N ASP A 144 3.92 -14.22 -2.05
CA ASP A 144 3.55 -15.62 -2.23
C ASP A 144 3.76 -16.41 -0.93
N GLN A 145 2.70 -17.01 -0.38
CA GLN A 145 2.75 -17.63 0.95
C GLN A 145 3.58 -18.91 0.98
N SER A 146 3.73 -19.62 -0.14
CA SER A 146 4.54 -20.84 -0.22
C SER A 146 6.02 -20.50 -0.16
N LEU A 147 6.46 -19.56 -0.98
CA LEU A 147 7.83 -19.03 -0.95
C LEU A 147 8.13 -18.36 0.38
N LEU A 148 7.18 -17.58 0.91
CA LEU A 148 7.37 -16.85 2.15
C LEU A 148 7.62 -17.77 3.35
N LEU A 149 6.85 -18.85 3.50
CA LEU A 149 7.08 -19.81 4.60
C LEU A 149 8.46 -20.45 4.48
N GLN A 150 8.86 -20.84 3.26
CA GLN A 150 10.18 -21.41 3.02
C GLN A 150 11.29 -20.40 3.34
N GLU A 151 11.12 -19.13 2.99
CA GLU A 151 12.06 -18.07 3.35
C GLU A 151 12.17 -17.90 4.86
N MET A 152 11.05 -17.88 5.60
CA MET A 152 11.06 -17.77 7.06
C MET A 152 11.91 -18.86 7.70
N ILE A 153 11.68 -20.12 7.30
CA ILE A 153 12.42 -21.29 7.79
C ILE A 153 13.90 -21.16 7.42
N SER A 154 14.20 -20.84 6.17
CA SER A 154 15.58 -20.76 5.66
C SER A 154 16.38 -19.61 6.29
N ASN A 155 15.70 -18.56 6.74
CA ASN A 155 16.30 -17.43 7.46
C ASN A 155 16.35 -17.67 8.99
N GLY A 156 16.07 -18.88 9.46
CA GLY A 156 16.30 -19.27 10.85
C GLY A 156 15.17 -18.94 11.82
N ILE A 157 13.93 -18.76 11.34
CA ILE A 157 12.76 -18.73 12.22
C ILE A 157 12.52 -20.14 12.76
N VAL A 158 12.63 -20.30 14.08
CA VAL A 158 12.26 -21.52 14.80
C VAL A 158 10.96 -21.25 15.54
N ALA A 159 9.84 -21.69 14.94
CA ALA A 159 8.52 -21.49 15.49
C ALA A 159 7.75 -22.81 15.59
N VAL A 160 6.97 -22.97 16.66
CA VAL A 160 6.10 -24.12 16.88
C VAL A 160 4.64 -23.73 16.68
N THR A 161 3.81 -24.66 16.23
CA THR A 161 2.35 -24.49 16.15
C THR A 161 1.73 -24.48 17.55
N VAL A 162 0.97 -23.44 17.86
CA VAL A 162 0.28 -23.28 19.17
C VAL A 162 -1.23 -23.33 19.05
N LYS A 163 -1.77 -23.21 17.83
CA LYS A 163 -3.18 -23.44 17.52
C LYS A 163 -3.27 -24.14 16.18
N VAL A 164 -4.25 -25.02 16.04
CA VAL A 164 -4.69 -25.56 14.75
C VAL A 164 -6.22 -25.53 14.71
N ALA A 165 -6.78 -25.16 13.56
CA ALA A 165 -8.22 -24.96 13.36
C ALA A 165 -8.63 -25.23 11.89
N ALA A 166 -8.00 -26.19 11.22
CA ALA A 166 -8.23 -26.46 9.81
C ALA A 166 -8.31 -27.95 9.49
N MET A 167 -9.04 -28.27 8.42
CA MET A 167 -9.17 -29.63 7.92
C MET A 167 -7.79 -30.23 7.60
N GLY A 168 -7.55 -31.43 8.09
CA GLY A 168 -6.26 -32.12 7.95
C GLY A 168 -5.24 -31.79 9.04
N LEU A 169 -5.44 -30.74 9.84
CA LEU A 169 -4.59 -30.45 11.00
C LEU A 169 -5.18 -31.10 12.28
N ASP A 170 -4.60 -32.22 12.68
CA ASP A 170 -4.87 -32.91 13.96
C ASP A 170 -4.11 -32.27 15.15
N PRO A 171 -4.80 -31.75 16.18
CA PRO A 171 -4.18 -31.18 17.38
C PRO A 171 -3.18 -32.11 18.06
N SER A 172 -3.49 -33.41 18.13
CA SER A 172 -2.65 -34.39 18.85
C SER A 172 -1.31 -34.66 18.15
N LYS A 173 -1.24 -34.42 16.83
CA LYS A 173 -0.06 -34.68 16.01
C LYS A 173 0.73 -33.42 15.71
N HIS A 174 0.01 -32.31 15.51
CA HIS A 174 0.60 -31.10 14.95
C HIS A 174 0.88 -30.03 15.98
N LEU A 175 0.16 -29.92 17.10
CA LEU A 175 0.48 -28.90 18.12
C LEU A 175 1.85 -29.16 18.74
N GLY A 176 2.62 -28.08 18.92
CA GLY A 176 3.96 -28.09 19.50
C GLY A 176 5.04 -28.56 18.52
N LYS A 177 4.68 -28.86 17.27
CA LYS A 177 5.64 -29.21 16.22
C LYS A 177 6.22 -27.95 15.59
N GLU A 178 7.51 -28.01 15.28
CA GLU A 178 8.17 -26.95 14.54
C GLU A 178 7.59 -26.82 13.14
N ILE A 179 7.43 -25.57 12.68
CA ILE A 179 6.85 -25.27 11.38
C ILE A 179 7.73 -25.80 10.24
N ALA A 180 9.05 -25.85 10.44
CA ALA A 180 9.99 -26.44 9.50
C ALA A 180 9.69 -27.92 9.23
N PHE A 181 9.31 -28.67 10.27
CA PHE A 181 8.91 -30.07 10.15
C PHE A 181 7.58 -30.23 9.41
N LEU A 182 6.64 -29.28 9.61
CA LEU A 182 5.32 -29.31 8.97
C LEU A 182 5.31 -28.76 7.54
N ASN A 183 6.37 -28.10 7.07
CA ASN A 183 6.38 -27.38 5.79
C ASN A 183 5.89 -28.22 4.59
N ALA A 184 6.44 -29.41 4.40
CA ALA A 184 6.03 -30.29 3.29
C ALA A 184 4.58 -30.78 3.43
N TYR A 185 4.13 -30.98 4.67
CA TYR A 185 2.77 -31.40 4.96
C TYR A 185 1.75 -30.29 4.68
N LEU A 186 2.05 -29.04 5.06
CA LEU A 186 1.21 -27.87 4.77
C LEU A 186 1.05 -27.63 3.27
N HIS A 187 2.13 -27.80 2.49
CA HIS A 187 2.04 -27.72 1.02
C HIS A 187 1.13 -28.81 0.43
N LYS A 188 1.21 -30.03 0.96
CA LYS A 188 0.29 -31.10 0.55
C LYS A 188 -1.17 -30.77 0.92
N LEU A 189 -1.41 -30.20 2.10
CA LEU A 189 -2.76 -29.77 2.49
C LEU A 189 -3.28 -28.62 1.62
N LYS A 190 -2.40 -27.74 1.12
CA LYS A 190 -2.76 -26.67 0.16
C LYS A 190 -3.33 -27.28 -1.11
N GLU A 191 -2.66 -28.31 -1.64
CA GLU A 191 -3.11 -29.01 -2.85
C GLU A 191 -4.41 -29.79 -2.64
N LEU A 192 -4.59 -30.41 -1.47
CA LEU A 192 -5.75 -31.26 -1.19
C LEU A 192 -7.00 -30.47 -0.77
N TYR A 193 -6.82 -29.44 0.06
CA TYR A 193 -7.92 -28.76 0.75
C TYR A 193 -7.90 -27.24 0.58
N GLY A 194 -6.89 -26.68 -0.09
CA GLY A 194 -6.77 -25.24 -0.27
C GLY A 194 -6.33 -24.48 0.98
N ILE A 195 -5.72 -25.17 1.97
CA ILE A 195 -5.21 -24.51 3.19
C ILE A 195 -4.19 -23.42 2.81
N ASN A 196 -4.16 -22.32 3.53
CA ASN A 196 -3.08 -21.35 3.44
C ASN A 196 -1.82 -21.88 4.12
N VAL A 197 -0.73 -21.99 3.36
CA VAL A 197 0.53 -22.54 3.88
C VAL A 197 1.12 -21.69 5.01
N CYS A 198 0.88 -20.37 5.01
CA CYS A 198 1.26 -19.47 6.09
C CYS A 198 0.23 -19.42 7.24
N GLY A 199 -0.87 -20.16 7.19
CA GLY A 199 -1.90 -20.16 8.24
C GLY A 199 -2.78 -18.91 8.26
N GLU A 200 -2.80 -18.13 7.17
CA GLU A 200 -3.69 -16.98 7.04
C GLU A 200 -5.15 -17.40 7.21
N GLY A 201 -5.95 -16.55 7.87
CA GLY A 201 -7.35 -16.88 8.20
C GLY A 201 -7.52 -17.71 9.47
N GLY A 202 -6.44 -17.97 10.21
CA GLY A 202 -6.49 -18.62 11.52
C GLY A 202 -6.44 -20.15 11.49
N GLU A 203 -6.08 -20.73 10.35
CA GLU A 203 -5.98 -22.19 10.15
C GLU A 203 -4.98 -22.84 11.13
N TYR A 204 -3.90 -22.13 11.44
CA TYR A 204 -3.01 -22.42 12.55
C TYR A 204 -2.32 -21.14 13.02
N GLU A 205 -1.90 -21.11 14.28
CA GLU A 205 -1.07 -20.03 14.82
C GLU A 205 0.25 -20.61 15.32
N THR A 206 1.27 -19.75 15.39
CA THR A 206 2.61 -20.16 15.80
C THR A 206 3.14 -19.33 16.94
N LEU A 207 4.12 -19.87 17.65
CA LEU A 207 4.94 -19.17 18.61
C LEU A 207 6.41 -19.34 18.23
N THR A 208 7.11 -18.23 18.00
CA THR A 208 8.54 -18.23 17.69
C THR A 208 9.32 -18.44 18.97
N LEU A 209 10.08 -19.53 19.04
CA LEU A 209 10.92 -19.90 20.17
C LEU A 209 12.35 -19.39 19.99
N ASP A 210 12.82 -19.32 18.75
CA ASP A 210 14.09 -18.73 18.42
C ASP A 210 14.11 -18.09 17.02
N CYS A 211 14.92 -17.06 16.84
CA CYS A 211 15.25 -16.47 15.54
C CYS A 211 16.56 -15.66 15.62
N PRO A 212 17.11 -15.19 14.49
CA PRO A 212 18.33 -14.37 14.50
C PRO A 212 18.22 -13.07 15.31
N LEU A 213 17.00 -12.58 15.57
CA LEU A 213 16.78 -11.38 16.38
C LEU A 213 16.84 -11.65 17.89
N PHE A 214 16.74 -12.92 18.30
CA PHE A 214 16.81 -13.31 19.70
C PHE A 214 18.28 -13.45 20.10
N ILE A 215 18.94 -12.31 20.28
CA ILE A 215 20.39 -12.22 20.50
C ILE A 215 20.84 -12.70 21.89
N ASN A 216 20.00 -12.54 22.91
CA ASN A 216 20.39 -12.78 24.31
C ASN A 216 20.08 -14.21 24.75
N ALA A 217 18.90 -14.72 24.39
CA ALA A 217 18.40 -16.01 24.84
C ALA A 217 17.39 -16.56 23.84
N ARG A 218 17.22 -17.88 23.82
CA ARG A 218 16.09 -18.57 23.17
C ARG A 218 15.07 -19.02 24.19
N ILE A 219 13.84 -19.21 23.75
CA ILE A 219 12.75 -19.68 24.60
C ILE A 219 12.66 -21.20 24.49
N VAL A 220 12.53 -21.88 25.62
CA VAL A 220 12.26 -23.32 25.69
C VAL A 220 10.92 -23.52 26.37
N LEU A 221 9.98 -24.15 25.65
CA LEU A 221 8.68 -24.54 26.19
C LEU A 221 8.83 -25.91 26.86
N ASP A 222 8.83 -25.93 28.20
CA ASP A 222 9.11 -27.13 28.98
C ASP A 222 7.88 -28.02 29.12
N GLU A 223 6.76 -27.42 29.52
CA GLU A 223 5.50 -28.11 29.76
C GLU A 223 4.33 -27.28 29.25
N TYR A 224 3.36 -27.96 28.65
CA TYR A 224 2.14 -27.34 28.16
C TYR A 224 0.98 -28.33 28.16
N GLN A 225 -0.23 -27.77 28.21
CA GLN A 225 -1.48 -28.50 28.07
C GLN A 225 -2.08 -28.24 26.70
N VAL A 226 -2.68 -29.27 26.09
CA VAL A 226 -3.53 -29.11 24.90
C VAL A 226 -4.97 -28.93 25.36
N VAL A 227 -5.57 -27.79 25.01
CA VAL A 227 -6.97 -27.47 25.27
C VAL A 227 -7.75 -27.62 23.97
N MET A 228 -8.77 -28.47 23.99
CA MET A 228 -9.65 -28.70 22.83
C MET A 228 -10.81 -27.71 22.88
N HIS A 229 -10.86 -26.79 21.93
CA HIS A 229 -11.96 -25.83 21.77
C HIS A 229 -13.11 -26.42 20.95
N SER A 230 -12.79 -27.25 19.96
CA SER A 230 -13.77 -28.01 19.18
C SER A 230 -13.22 -29.39 18.84
N SER A 231 -13.99 -30.44 19.12
CA SER A 231 -13.68 -31.82 18.74
C SER A 231 -14.36 -32.22 17.43
N ASP A 232 -14.58 -31.26 16.52
CA ASP A 232 -15.16 -31.53 15.20
C ASP A 232 -14.37 -32.61 14.46
N SER A 233 -15.07 -33.56 13.84
CA SER A 233 -14.46 -34.71 13.17
C SER A 233 -13.69 -34.36 11.89
N ILE A 234 -13.96 -33.18 11.32
CA ILE A 234 -13.43 -32.71 10.05
C ILE A 234 -12.37 -31.62 10.27
N ALA A 235 -12.67 -30.63 11.11
CA ALA A 235 -11.79 -29.50 11.42
C ALA A 235 -11.69 -29.27 12.94
N PRO A 236 -10.98 -30.14 13.67
CA PRO A 236 -10.80 -29.98 15.10
C PRO A 236 -10.03 -28.70 15.42
N VAL A 237 -10.41 -28.04 16.52
CA VAL A 237 -9.75 -26.84 17.03
C VAL A 237 -9.08 -27.17 18.35
N GLY A 238 -7.77 -27.03 18.39
CA GLY A 238 -6.96 -27.25 19.58
C GLY A 238 -5.91 -26.16 19.74
N ILE A 239 -5.66 -25.78 20.98
CA ILE A 239 -4.70 -24.75 21.36
C ILE A 239 -3.74 -25.27 22.44
N ILE A 240 -2.56 -24.66 22.50
CA ILE A 240 -1.57 -24.87 23.56
C ILE A 240 -1.76 -23.82 24.64
N HIS A 241 -1.94 -24.29 25.88
CA HIS A 241 -1.80 -23.50 27.09
C HIS A 241 -0.44 -23.79 27.74
N PRO A 242 0.51 -22.84 27.75
CA PRO A 242 1.82 -23.04 28.39
C PRO A 242 1.70 -23.21 29.90
N LEU A 243 2.36 -24.22 30.47
CA LEU A 243 2.42 -24.45 31.92
C LEU A 243 3.77 -24.05 32.52
N ALA A 244 4.86 -24.34 31.79
CA ALA A 244 6.21 -23.99 32.17
C ALA A 244 7.06 -23.70 30.93
N PHE A 245 7.91 -22.67 31.04
CA PHE A 245 8.91 -22.33 30.04
C PHE A 245 10.08 -21.64 30.72
N HIS A 246 11.25 -21.66 30.06
CA HIS A 246 12.42 -20.93 30.53
C HIS A 246 13.20 -20.32 29.36
N LEU A 247 14.15 -19.46 29.72
CA LEU A 247 15.09 -18.84 28.77
C LEU A 247 16.45 -19.51 28.87
N GLU A 248 16.97 -19.95 27.72
CA GLU A 248 18.33 -20.42 27.58
C GLU A 248 19.21 -19.32 26.96
N ASN A 249 20.17 -18.82 27.74
CA ASN A 249 21.07 -17.77 27.30
C ASN A 249 22.02 -18.23 26.18
N LYS A 250 22.23 -17.37 25.18
CA LYS A 250 23.16 -17.63 24.07
C LYS A 250 24.58 -17.18 24.43
N ALA A 251 25.56 -18.04 24.16
CA ALA A 251 26.96 -17.84 24.55
C ALA A 251 27.60 -16.56 23.95
N ASP A 252 27.12 -16.11 22.79
CA ASP A 252 27.65 -14.93 22.08
C ASP A 252 27.21 -13.58 22.68
N ALA A 253 26.27 -13.56 23.63
CA ALA A 253 25.81 -12.33 24.27
C ALA A 253 26.92 -11.60 25.09
N GLN A 254 28.03 -12.29 25.38
CA GLN A 254 29.17 -11.74 26.13
C GLN A 254 30.27 -11.13 25.24
N SER A 255 30.37 -11.48 23.95
CA SER A 255 31.46 -11.03 23.07
C SER A 255 31.20 -9.68 22.39
N LEU A 256 29.93 -9.35 22.11
CA LEU A 256 29.50 -8.11 21.45
C LEU A 256 29.53 -6.85 22.34
N LYS A 257 29.78 -6.97 23.65
CA LYS A 257 29.83 -5.82 24.57
C LYS A 257 31.11 -4.95 24.43
N SER A 258 32.03 -5.31 23.54
CA SER A 258 33.37 -4.69 23.46
C SER A 258 33.58 -3.73 22.30
N GLN A 259 32.65 -3.61 21.34
CA GLN A 259 32.76 -2.64 20.24
C GLN A 259 31.39 -2.05 19.90
N ASP A 260 31.01 -0.97 20.58
CA ASP A 260 30.42 0.23 19.97
C ASP A 260 30.06 1.28 21.04
N LYS A 261 30.76 2.42 21.00
CA LYS A 261 30.47 3.63 21.77
C LYS A 261 29.49 4.51 20.97
N ILE A 262 28.18 4.22 20.99
CA ILE A 262 27.16 5.20 20.55
C ILE A 262 25.91 5.15 21.44
N HIS A 263 25.62 6.31 22.05
CA HIS A 263 24.39 6.80 22.69
C HIS A 263 23.99 6.35 24.12
N GLU A 264 23.99 7.36 24.99
CA GLU A 264 23.95 7.31 26.46
C GLU A 264 22.54 7.50 27.05
N ILE A 265 21.48 7.22 26.29
CA ILE A 265 20.08 7.39 26.74
C ILE A 265 19.34 6.06 26.95
N CYS A 266 19.88 4.92 26.50
CA CYS A 266 19.22 3.60 26.60
C CYS A 266 19.87 2.60 27.58
N LYS A 267 20.85 3.01 28.41
CA LYS A 267 21.58 2.07 29.28
C LYS A 267 20.80 1.50 30.47
N GLN A 268 19.57 1.94 30.73
CA GLN A 268 18.79 1.51 31.92
C GLN A 268 17.49 0.75 31.63
N LYS A 269 17.13 0.45 30.36
CA LYS A 269 15.83 -0.16 29.99
C LYS A 269 15.94 -1.29 28.93
N LEU A 270 17.00 -2.09 28.99
CA LEU A 270 17.13 -3.24 28.07
C LEU A 270 16.26 -4.40 28.57
N GLY A 271 15.34 -4.90 27.74
CA GLY A 271 14.44 -6.01 28.08
C GLY A 271 13.34 -5.71 29.10
N SER A 272 13.05 -4.43 29.37
CA SER A 272 11.97 -4.03 30.28
C SER A 272 10.58 -4.18 29.65
N VAL A 273 9.61 -4.66 30.42
CA VAL A 273 8.20 -4.74 30.03
C VAL A 273 7.41 -3.57 30.65
N PHE A 274 6.63 -2.87 29.84
CA PHE A 274 5.76 -1.76 30.25
C PHE A 274 4.30 -2.11 29.99
N GLU A 275 3.46 -2.09 31.02
CA GLU A 275 2.01 -2.16 30.83
C GLU A 275 1.42 -0.76 30.61
N VAL A 276 0.67 -0.61 29.52
CA VAL A 276 0.01 0.62 29.12
C VAL A 276 -1.43 0.61 29.61
N GLN A 277 -1.69 1.35 30.67
CA GLN A 277 -3.02 1.57 31.22
C GLN A 277 -3.67 2.83 30.62
N ASP A 278 -4.96 2.99 30.87
CA ASP A 278 -5.65 4.25 30.56
C ASP A 278 -5.09 5.36 31.46
N SER A 279 -4.24 6.21 30.90
CA SER A 279 -3.85 7.44 31.57
C SER A 279 -5.08 8.33 31.68
N LEU A 280 -5.61 8.45 32.91
CA LEU A 280 -6.64 9.42 33.35
C LEU A 280 -6.19 10.89 33.28
N GLU A 281 -5.05 11.17 32.64
CA GLU A 281 -4.69 12.52 32.25
C GLU A 281 -5.53 12.90 31.03
N GLY A 282 -6.68 13.49 31.32
CA GLY A 282 -7.45 14.28 30.37
C GLY A 282 -6.58 15.38 29.79
N CYS A 283 -5.95 15.10 28.66
CA CYS A 283 -5.81 16.11 27.64
C CYS A 283 -6.98 15.89 26.70
N GLU A 284 -8.04 16.66 26.91
CA GLU A 284 -8.86 17.09 25.79
C GLU A 284 -7.89 17.63 24.75
N ALA A 285 -7.55 16.82 23.75
CA ALA A 285 -7.35 17.39 22.44
C ALA A 285 -8.72 17.94 22.08
N THR A 286 -9.01 19.16 22.55
CA THR A 286 -9.91 20.03 21.83
C THR A 286 -9.27 20.14 20.46
N CYS A 287 -9.74 19.29 19.53
CA CYS A 287 -10.08 19.82 18.24
C CYS A 287 -11.01 20.97 18.56
N ASN A 288 -10.45 22.17 18.74
CA ASN A 288 -11.25 23.37 18.64
C ASN A 288 -12.04 23.15 17.36
N PRO A 289 -13.38 23.17 17.40
CA PRO A 289 -14.11 23.45 16.19
C PRO A 289 -13.43 24.71 15.70
N VAL A 290 -12.70 24.62 14.58
CA VAL A 290 -12.50 25.81 13.80
C VAL A 290 -13.93 26.11 13.40
N ASP A 291 -14.59 26.97 14.17
CA ASP A 291 -15.72 27.73 13.68
C ASP A 291 -15.20 28.27 12.37
N TYR A 292 -15.63 27.64 11.28
CA TYR A 292 -15.71 28.34 10.02
C TYR A 292 -16.71 29.44 10.32
N SER A 293 -16.20 30.58 10.81
CA SER A 293 -16.68 31.81 10.23
C SER A 293 -16.57 31.56 8.74
N THR A 294 -17.72 31.47 8.09
CA THR A 294 -17.86 31.92 6.72
C THR A 294 -17.36 33.36 6.74
N ASP A 295 -16.05 33.54 6.72
CA ASP A 295 -15.47 34.70 6.08
C ASP A 295 -15.99 34.56 4.67
N SER A 296 -17.03 35.36 4.40
CA SER A 296 -17.39 35.76 3.06
C SER A 296 -16.08 36.14 2.41
N THR A 297 -15.50 35.21 1.64
CA THR A 297 -14.45 35.54 0.72
C THR A 297 -15.08 36.61 -0.15
N ASP A 298 -14.66 37.85 0.08
CA ASP A 298 -14.92 38.94 -0.82
C ASP A 298 -14.75 38.38 -2.23
N ASP A 299 -15.78 38.58 -3.05
CA ASP A 299 -15.79 38.32 -4.48
C ASP A 299 -14.65 39.11 -5.14
N ILE A 300 -13.41 38.66 -4.96
CA ILE A 300 -12.34 38.96 -5.89
C ILE A 300 -12.67 38.05 -7.05
N GLU A 301 -13.31 38.65 -8.05
CA GLU A 301 -13.68 38.09 -9.34
C GLU A 301 -12.41 37.66 -10.10
N HIS A 302 -11.70 36.66 -9.58
CA HIS A 302 -10.61 35.99 -10.28
C HIS A 302 -11.24 35.40 -11.54
N LYS A 303 -10.83 35.88 -12.73
CA LYS A 303 -11.30 35.34 -14.01
C LYS A 303 -10.84 33.89 -14.16
N PHE A 304 -11.57 32.91 -13.65
CA PHE A 304 -11.25 31.50 -13.79
C PHE A 304 -11.74 30.95 -15.14
N ASN A 305 -11.05 29.94 -15.66
CA ASN A 305 -11.50 29.21 -16.83
C ASN A 305 -11.84 27.77 -16.42
N ILE A 306 -13.01 27.32 -16.83
CA ILE A 306 -13.48 25.96 -16.62
C ILE A 306 -13.91 25.40 -17.97
N SER A 307 -13.39 24.23 -18.33
CA SER A 307 -13.90 23.45 -19.45
C SER A 307 -14.51 22.15 -18.95
N ARG A 308 -15.56 21.69 -19.64
CA ARG A 308 -16.27 20.46 -19.34
C ARG A 308 -16.44 19.64 -20.61
N THR A 309 -16.08 18.37 -20.52
CA THR A 309 -16.47 17.36 -21.50
C THR A 309 -17.43 16.38 -20.83
N ASN A 310 -18.45 15.93 -21.56
CA ASN A 310 -19.48 15.06 -21.02
C ASN A 310 -19.51 13.78 -21.84
N ASN A 311 -19.44 12.64 -21.16
CA ASN A 311 -19.70 11.33 -21.73
C ASN A 311 -20.99 10.77 -21.10
N LYS A 312 -21.44 9.57 -21.51
CA LYS A 312 -22.68 8.97 -20.99
C LYS A 312 -22.66 8.90 -19.46
N ASN A 313 -21.65 8.27 -18.88
CA ASN A 313 -21.59 7.99 -17.43
C ASN A 313 -20.52 8.75 -16.67
N THR A 314 -19.63 9.45 -17.36
CA THR A 314 -18.56 10.26 -16.76
C THR A 314 -18.54 11.67 -17.35
N PHE A 315 -17.88 12.60 -16.67
CA PHE A 315 -17.57 13.93 -17.21
C PHE A 315 -16.24 14.42 -16.63
N SER A 316 -15.57 15.33 -17.33
CA SER A 316 -14.37 15.99 -16.82
C SER A 316 -14.64 17.43 -16.41
N ILE A 317 -13.89 17.91 -15.43
CA ILE A 317 -13.78 19.34 -15.11
C ILE A 317 -12.30 19.69 -15.17
N CYS A 318 -11.93 20.62 -16.05
CA CYS A 318 -10.63 21.27 -16.01
C CYS A 318 -10.79 22.64 -15.35
N CYS A 319 -9.88 23.01 -14.45
CA CYS A 319 -9.87 24.31 -13.79
C CYS A 319 -8.46 24.88 -13.73
N TRP A 320 -8.33 26.15 -14.12
CA TRP A 320 -7.10 26.92 -14.05
C TRP A 320 -7.41 28.40 -13.93
N LEU A 321 -6.42 29.16 -13.45
CA LEU A 321 -6.48 30.61 -13.41
C LEU A 321 -5.55 31.19 -14.50
N PRO A 322 -5.84 32.37 -15.03
CA PRO A 322 -4.85 33.21 -15.72
C PRO A 322 -3.69 33.51 -14.77
N ASP A 323 -2.53 33.81 -15.33
CA ASP A 323 -1.32 34.15 -14.56
C ASP A 323 -1.63 35.08 -13.38
N SER A 324 -1.29 34.60 -12.19
CA SER A 324 -1.55 35.23 -10.90
C SER A 324 -0.21 35.51 -10.22
N CYS A 325 -0.09 36.63 -9.50
CA CYS A 325 1.10 36.92 -8.70
C CYS A 325 1.17 36.09 -7.40
N ASN A 326 0.32 35.08 -7.24
CA ASN A 326 0.19 34.29 -6.02
C ASN A 326 1.17 33.11 -5.99
N GLY A 327 1.38 32.54 -4.79
CA GLY A 327 2.15 31.31 -4.62
C GLY A 327 1.35 30.06 -5.03
N LEU A 328 2.06 28.94 -5.26
CA LEU A 328 1.45 27.67 -5.68
C LEU A 328 0.35 27.22 -4.72
N GLN A 329 0.59 27.28 -3.41
CA GLN A 329 -0.39 26.93 -2.38
C GLN A 329 -1.71 27.69 -2.53
N GLU A 330 -1.67 29.01 -2.79
CA GLU A 330 -2.90 29.81 -2.88
C GLU A 330 -3.63 29.54 -4.21
N ASP A 331 -2.90 29.47 -5.32
CA ASP A 331 -3.47 29.09 -6.61
C ASP A 331 -4.16 27.71 -6.54
N LEU A 332 -3.49 26.74 -5.94
CA LEU A 332 -4.00 25.38 -5.78
C LEU A 332 -5.24 25.34 -4.88
N LYS A 333 -5.26 26.13 -3.79
CA LYS A 333 -6.42 26.27 -2.91
C LYS A 333 -7.64 26.85 -3.65
N ILE A 334 -7.43 27.89 -4.45
CA ILE A 334 -8.49 28.50 -5.26
C ILE A 334 -9.02 27.51 -6.29
N VAL A 335 -8.12 26.84 -7.04
CA VAL A 335 -8.49 25.86 -8.08
C VAL A 335 -9.28 24.69 -7.48
N LEU A 336 -8.80 24.10 -6.38
CA LEU A 336 -9.49 22.99 -5.70
C LEU A 336 -10.84 23.40 -5.12
N GLY A 337 -10.93 24.57 -4.47
CA GLY A 337 -12.19 25.10 -3.95
C GLY A 337 -13.21 25.37 -5.05
N LYS A 338 -12.74 25.77 -6.24
CA LYS A 338 -13.63 25.98 -7.39
C LYS A 338 -14.13 24.66 -7.97
N ILE A 339 -13.27 23.65 -8.09
CA ILE A 339 -13.68 22.30 -8.49
C ILE A 339 -14.73 21.75 -7.52
N GLU A 340 -14.50 21.86 -6.21
CA GLU A 340 -15.45 21.42 -5.19
C GLU A 340 -16.80 22.14 -5.34
N SER A 341 -16.80 23.46 -5.55
CA SER A 341 -18.01 24.24 -5.78
C SER A 341 -18.76 23.80 -7.04
N GLN A 342 -18.04 23.44 -8.12
CA GLN A 342 -18.65 22.92 -9.35
C GLN A 342 -19.25 21.53 -9.14
N LEU A 343 -18.53 20.62 -8.47
CA LEU A 343 -19.05 19.31 -8.12
C LEU A 343 -20.36 19.44 -7.36
N LEU A 344 -20.38 20.25 -6.30
CA LEU A 344 -21.58 20.51 -5.48
C LEU A 344 -22.72 21.11 -6.32
N GLY A 345 -22.43 22.08 -7.19
CA GLY A 345 -23.41 22.67 -8.09
C GLY A 345 -24.06 21.68 -9.06
N PHE A 346 -23.39 20.56 -9.35
CA PHE A 346 -23.91 19.47 -10.18
C PHE A 346 -24.50 18.31 -9.36
N GLY A 347 -24.50 18.40 -8.03
CA GLY A 347 -24.99 17.33 -7.14
C GLY A 347 -24.00 16.19 -6.92
N PHE A 348 -22.70 16.43 -7.13
CA PHE A 348 -21.61 15.47 -6.90
C PHE A 348 -20.66 15.96 -5.80
N GLY A 349 -19.86 15.04 -5.26
CA GLY A 349 -18.78 15.37 -4.33
C GLY A 349 -17.45 14.72 -4.74
N TRP A 350 -16.43 14.87 -3.90
CA TRP A 350 -15.12 14.25 -4.14
C TRP A 350 -15.18 12.72 -4.16
N GLU A 351 -16.19 12.12 -3.53
CA GLU A 351 -16.42 10.69 -3.60
C GLU A 351 -16.71 10.19 -5.02
N ASN A 352 -17.20 11.06 -5.91
CA ASN A 352 -17.47 10.73 -7.32
C ASN A 352 -16.24 10.85 -8.23
N VAL A 353 -15.15 11.46 -7.75
CA VAL A 353 -13.95 11.64 -8.55
C VAL A 353 -13.22 10.30 -8.68
N LEU A 354 -12.90 9.94 -9.92
CA LEU A 354 -12.21 8.71 -10.29
C LEU A 354 -10.70 8.92 -10.38
N TYR A 355 -10.32 10.02 -11.04
CA TYR A 355 -8.95 10.31 -11.44
C TYR A 355 -8.66 11.81 -11.44
N ILE A 356 -7.44 12.20 -11.10
CA ILE A 356 -6.96 13.59 -11.12
C ILE A 356 -5.65 13.72 -11.90
N HIS A 357 -5.59 14.64 -12.85
CA HIS A 357 -4.33 15.20 -13.33
C HIS A 357 -4.05 16.51 -12.59
N LEU A 358 -2.93 16.53 -11.86
CA LEU A 358 -2.43 17.73 -11.20
C LEU A 358 -1.19 18.21 -11.93
N TYR A 359 -1.24 19.43 -12.48
CA TYR A 359 -0.08 20.07 -13.07
C TYR A 359 0.36 21.22 -12.18
N ILE A 360 1.66 21.28 -11.90
CA ILE A 360 2.30 22.35 -11.13
C ILE A 360 3.40 22.99 -11.98
N ASP A 361 3.74 24.23 -11.69
CA ASP A 361 4.77 24.98 -12.42
C ASP A 361 6.20 24.62 -12.02
N ASP A 362 6.40 24.09 -10.80
CA ASP A 362 7.70 23.77 -10.23
C ASP A 362 7.62 22.50 -9.35
N MET A 363 8.28 21.43 -9.77
CA MET A 363 8.29 20.14 -9.07
C MET A 363 9.03 20.18 -7.73
N ASN A 364 9.85 21.20 -7.46
CA ASN A 364 10.44 21.40 -6.14
C ASN A 364 9.37 21.69 -5.07
N LYS A 365 8.18 22.15 -5.47
CA LYS A 365 7.04 22.42 -4.59
C LYS A 365 6.05 21.27 -4.49
N PHE A 366 6.44 20.06 -4.90
CA PHE A 366 5.59 18.87 -4.82
C PHE A 366 5.04 18.59 -3.40
N SER A 367 5.86 18.79 -2.36
CA SER A 367 5.41 18.64 -0.97
C SER A 367 4.34 19.68 -0.58
N GLU A 368 4.57 20.96 -0.92
CA GLU A 368 3.60 22.06 -0.69
C GLU A 368 2.27 21.79 -1.41
N ALA A 369 2.33 21.27 -2.64
CA ALA A 369 1.15 20.86 -3.39
C ALA A 369 0.37 19.74 -2.69
N ASN A 370 1.05 18.71 -2.19
CA ASN A 370 0.41 17.60 -1.47
C ASN A 370 -0.20 18.04 -0.13
N GLU A 371 0.47 18.92 0.62
CA GLU A 371 -0.06 19.51 1.86
C GLU A 371 -1.34 20.31 1.64
N THR A 372 -1.44 21.01 0.50
CA THR A 372 -2.66 21.74 0.14
C THR A 372 -3.75 20.79 -0.35
N TYR A 373 -3.38 19.83 -1.20
CA TYR A 373 -4.30 18.84 -1.77
C TYR A 373 -5.02 18.01 -0.70
N VAL A 374 -4.31 17.53 0.32
CA VAL A 374 -4.89 16.66 1.36
C VAL A 374 -5.96 17.36 2.21
N LYS A 375 -5.99 18.70 2.22
CA LYS A 375 -7.04 19.48 2.90
C LYS A 375 -8.38 19.40 2.18
N PHE A 376 -8.39 19.14 0.87
CA PHE A 376 -9.59 19.03 0.05
C PHE A 376 -10.03 17.57 -0.13
N ILE A 377 -9.08 16.67 -0.34
CA ILE A 377 -9.35 15.27 -0.66
C ILE A 377 -8.99 14.43 0.55
N THR A 378 -9.95 14.31 1.45
CA THR A 378 -9.83 13.59 2.73
C THR A 378 -10.55 12.25 2.68
N GLN A 379 -10.22 11.35 3.59
CA GLN A 379 -10.95 10.09 3.75
C GLN A 379 -12.45 10.33 4.08
N GLU A 380 -12.76 11.42 4.78
CA GLU A 380 -14.14 11.81 5.09
C GLU A 380 -14.93 12.23 3.86
N LYS A 381 -14.31 12.99 2.95
CA LYS A 381 -14.91 13.41 1.67
C LYS A 381 -14.88 12.30 0.62
N CYS A 382 -14.05 11.27 0.79
CA CYS A 382 -13.90 10.14 -0.12
C CYS A 382 -14.06 8.79 0.61
N PRO A 383 -15.25 8.46 1.14
CA PRO A 383 -15.47 7.24 1.92
C PRO A 383 -15.25 5.94 1.11
N PHE A 384 -15.39 6.01 -0.21
CA PHE A 384 -15.16 4.88 -1.14
C PHE A 384 -13.72 4.85 -1.70
N GLY A 385 -12.79 5.60 -1.10
CA GLY A 385 -11.41 5.72 -1.54
C GLY A 385 -11.13 6.99 -2.33
N VAL A 386 -9.93 7.52 -2.12
CA VAL A 386 -9.41 8.70 -2.82
C VAL A 386 -9.14 8.39 -4.29
N PRO A 387 -9.27 9.37 -5.20
CA PRO A 387 -9.01 9.16 -6.62
C PRO A 387 -7.54 8.84 -6.91
N SER A 388 -7.31 8.15 -8.02
CA SER A 388 -5.97 7.95 -8.55
C SER A 388 -5.46 9.22 -9.22
N ARG A 389 -4.15 9.41 -9.29
CA ARG A 389 -3.56 10.70 -9.67
C ARG A 389 -2.24 10.56 -10.43
N SER A 390 -2.01 11.45 -11.38
CA SER A 390 -0.64 11.76 -11.84
C SER A 390 -0.33 13.22 -11.59
N THR A 391 0.92 13.51 -11.24
CA THR A 391 1.39 14.87 -10.98
C THR A 391 2.65 15.14 -11.77
N VAL A 392 2.61 16.08 -12.70
CA VAL A 392 3.73 16.39 -13.59
C VAL A 392 3.98 17.90 -13.65
N GLU A 393 5.24 18.29 -13.82
CA GLU A 393 5.58 19.70 -14.01
C GLU A 393 5.13 20.16 -15.38
N MET A 394 4.62 21.38 -15.50
CA MET A 394 4.32 22.04 -16.77
C MET A 394 4.77 23.49 -16.76
N PRO A 395 5.17 24.06 -17.90
CA PRO A 395 5.57 25.47 -17.98
C PRO A 395 4.33 26.39 -17.97
N LEU A 396 3.54 26.33 -16.90
CA LEU A 396 2.22 26.96 -16.79
C LEU A 396 2.31 28.48 -16.90
N VAL A 397 3.27 29.08 -16.20
CA VAL A 397 3.49 30.54 -16.22
C VAL A 397 3.91 31.02 -17.61
N GLU A 398 4.74 30.25 -18.33
CA GLU A 398 5.12 30.57 -19.72
C GLU A 398 3.91 30.53 -20.67
N MET A 399 2.90 29.73 -20.34
CA MET A 399 1.63 29.63 -21.07
C MET A 399 0.60 30.68 -20.63
N GLY A 400 0.95 31.59 -19.71
CA GLY A 400 0.04 32.60 -19.16
C GLY A 400 -1.02 32.03 -18.20
N LEU A 401 -0.75 30.87 -17.60
CA LEU A 401 -1.58 30.22 -16.60
C LEU A 401 -0.99 30.43 -15.21
N SER A 402 -1.83 30.29 -14.17
CA SER A 402 -1.40 30.21 -12.78
C SER A 402 -0.50 29.01 -12.50
N ARG A 403 0.09 28.97 -11.31
CA ARG A 403 1.05 27.94 -10.90
C ARG A 403 0.46 26.55 -10.72
N ALA A 404 -0.87 26.43 -10.72
CA ALA A 404 -1.61 25.17 -10.68
C ALA A 404 -2.63 25.07 -11.81
N TYR A 405 -2.76 23.86 -12.38
CA TYR A 405 -3.86 23.46 -13.26
C TYR A 405 -4.31 22.07 -12.82
N ILE A 406 -5.63 21.88 -12.68
CA ILE A 406 -6.20 20.57 -12.34
C ILE A 406 -7.24 20.14 -13.36
N GLU A 407 -7.20 18.86 -13.74
CA GLU A 407 -8.28 18.16 -14.42
C GLU A 407 -8.76 17.00 -13.54
N VAL A 408 -10.07 16.90 -13.34
CA VAL A 408 -10.71 15.79 -12.61
C VAL A 408 -11.66 15.04 -13.54
N LEU A 409 -11.62 13.71 -13.46
CA LEU A 409 -12.59 12.82 -14.08
C LEU A 409 -13.60 12.36 -13.03
N VAL A 410 -14.88 12.52 -13.32
CA VAL A 410 -15.98 12.33 -12.36
C VAL A 410 -16.98 11.32 -12.89
N ALA A 411 -17.35 10.34 -12.06
CA ALA A 411 -18.44 9.42 -12.33
C ALA A 411 -19.79 10.03 -11.93
N LYS A 412 -20.84 9.76 -12.72
CA LYS A 412 -22.21 10.17 -12.38
C LYS A 412 -22.87 9.23 -11.36
N ASN A 413 -22.27 8.08 -11.08
CA ASN A 413 -22.65 7.16 -10.03
C ASN A 413 -21.53 7.07 -8.96
N LYS A 414 -21.77 6.27 -7.92
CA LYS A 414 -20.82 6.05 -6.81
C LYS A 414 -20.14 4.67 -6.87
N ASP A 415 -20.38 3.92 -7.93
CA ASP A 415 -19.78 2.60 -8.09
C ASP A 415 -18.32 2.78 -8.52
N LYS A 416 -17.37 2.43 -7.66
CA LYS A 416 -15.95 2.42 -8.01
C LYS A 416 -15.21 1.49 -7.07
N LYS A 417 -14.17 0.83 -7.58
CA LYS A 417 -13.24 0.04 -6.77
C LYS A 417 -11.88 0.73 -6.75
N VAL A 418 -11.35 1.00 -5.57
CA VAL A 418 -10.10 1.74 -5.39
C VAL A 418 -9.04 0.84 -4.78
N LEU A 419 -7.85 0.82 -5.38
CA LEU A 419 -6.66 0.22 -4.78
C LEU A 419 -5.79 1.33 -4.18
N HIS A 420 -5.63 1.31 -2.86
CA HIS A 420 -4.79 2.26 -2.12
C HIS A 420 -3.76 1.52 -1.28
N VAL A 421 -2.49 1.60 -1.70
CA VAL A 421 -1.32 1.07 -1.01
C VAL A 421 -0.65 2.22 -0.27
N GLN A 422 -0.83 2.23 1.05
CA GLN A 422 -0.27 3.26 1.94
C GLN A 422 0.94 2.74 2.72
N SER A 423 0.96 1.44 3.02
CA SER A 423 2.12 0.80 3.66
C SER A 423 3.29 0.64 2.69
N ILE A 424 4.52 0.82 3.19
CA ILE A 424 5.72 0.36 2.47
C ILE A 424 5.69 -1.18 2.46
N SER A 425 5.89 -1.78 1.29
CA SER A 425 5.68 -3.22 1.06
C SER A 425 6.71 -3.79 0.08
N GLY A 426 6.76 -5.13 -0.03
CA GLY A 426 7.67 -5.81 -0.95
C GLY A 426 7.16 -5.98 -2.39
N TRP A 427 5.93 -5.55 -2.71
CA TRP A 427 5.26 -5.90 -3.98
C TRP A 427 4.90 -4.69 -4.86
N ALA A 428 4.48 -3.57 -4.25
CA ALA A 428 4.17 -2.32 -4.96
C ALA A 428 4.55 -1.09 -4.12
N PRO A 429 4.94 0.01 -4.78
CA PRO A 429 5.31 1.23 -4.08
C PRO A 429 4.09 1.85 -3.38
N SER A 430 4.31 2.34 -2.17
CA SER A 430 3.33 3.19 -1.49
C SER A 430 3.13 4.51 -2.23
N CYS A 431 1.96 5.12 -2.13
CA CYS A 431 1.75 6.45 -2.70
C CYS A 431 2.65 7.48 -2.03
N ILE A 432 3.38 8.28 -2.82
CA ILE A 432 4.22 9.38 -2.33
C ILE A 432 3.41 10.67 -2.05
N GLY A 433 2.08 10.56 -2.07
CA GLY A 433 1.15 11.64 -1.81
C GLY A 433 -0.27 11.09 -1.58
N PRO A 434 -1.24 11.96 -1.26
CA PRO A 434 -2.61 11.59 -0.90
C PRO A 434 -3.45 11.19 -2.14
N TYR A 435 -3.19 10.03 -2.73
CA TYR A 435 -3.93 9.49 -3.88
C TYR A 435 -3.93 7.96 -3.84
N SER A 436 -4.70 7.31 -4.72
CA SER A 436 -4.72 5.84 -4.84
C SER A 436 -3.96 5.37 -6.09
N GLN A 437 -3.47 4.14 -6.08
CA GLN A 437 -2.74 3.55 -7.22
C GLN A 437 -3.66 3.38 -8.43
N ALA A 438 -4.93 3.03 -8.20
CA ALA A 438 -5.89 2.85 -9.28
C ALA A 438 -7.34 2.98 -8.81
N THR A 439 -8.20 3.42 -9.73
CA THR A 439 -9.66 3.44 -9.59
C THR A 439 -10.29 2.72 -10.77
N LEU A 440 -11.06 1.65 -10.51
CA LEU A 440 -11.86 0.93 -11.50
C LEU A 440 -13.30 1.46 -11.50
N HIS A 441 -13.81 1.81 -12.67
CA HIS A 441 -15.19 2.22 -12.91
C HIS A 441 -15.64 1.71 -14.28
N GLU A 442 -16.77 0.99 -14.33
CA GLU A 442 -17.40 0.52 -15.57
C GLU A 442 -16.42 -0.15 -16.56
N GLY A 443 -15.62 -1.10 -16.06
CA GLY A 443 -14.62 -1.82 -16.84
C GLY A 443 -13.36 -1.02 -17.21
N ILE A 444 -13.24 0.26 -16.81
CA ILE A 444 -12.03 1.07 -17.06
C ILE A 444 -11.24 1.26 -15.78
N LEU A 445 -9.99 0.77 -15.77
CA LEU A 445 -9.04 0.98 -14.69
C LEU A 445 -8.20 2.22 -14.96
N HIS A 446 -8.46 3.29 -14.20
CA HIS A 446 -7.68 4.52 -14.20
C HIS A 446 -6.51 4.39 -13.22
N MET A 447 -5.30 4.14 -13.74
CA MET A 447 -4.11 4.03 -12.89
C MET A 447 -3.44 5.40 -12.69
N ALA A 448 -2.87 5.57 -11.50
CA ALA A 448 -1.98 6.68 -11.18
C ALA A 448 -0.67 6.58 -11.96
N GLY A 449 0.05 7.69 -12.02
CA GLY A 449 1.41 7.73 -12.55
C GLY A 449 2.32 6.78 -11.76
N GLN A 450 2.97 5.85 -12.46
CA GLN A 450 3.88 4.88 -11.89
C GLN A 450 5.31 5.32 -12.17
N LEU A 451 6.04 5.61 -11.10
CA LEU A 451 7.47 5.88 -11.12
C LEU A 451 8.27 4.58 -11.01
N GLY A 452 9.53 4.63 -11.44
CA GLY A 452 10.52 3.56 -11.27
C GLY A 452 11.02 3.39 -9.85
N LEU A 453 10.11 3.40 -8.86
CA LEU A 453 10.43 3.21 -7.44
C LEU A 453 10.60 1.72 -7.13
N ASP A 454 11.64 1.38 -6.41
CA ASP A 454 11.80 0.09 -5.75
C ASP A 454 10.82 0.02 -4.55
N PRO A 455 9.81 -0.88 -4.58
CA PRO A 455 8.75 -0.93 -3.56
C PRO A 455 9.21 -0.95 -2.10
N PRO A 456 10.17 -1.81 -1.69
CA PRO A 456 10.54 -1.93 -0.29
C PRO A 456 11.37 -0.75 0.23
N THR A 457 12.12 -0.06 -0.63
CA THR A 457 12.98 1.07 -0.23
C THR A 457 12.36 2.44 -0.53
N MET A 458 11.37 2.51 -1.43
CA MET A 458 10.77 3.75 -1.93
C MET A 458 11.76 4.71 -2.59
N ASN A 459 12.90 4.20 -3.05
CA ASN A 459 13.90 4.93 -3.82
C ASN A 459 13.71 4.70 -5.32
N LEU A 460 14.09 5.66 -6.16
CA LEU A 460 14.17 5.43 -7.60
C LEU A 460 15.28 4.41 -7.90
N CYS A 461 15.02 3.48 -8.81
CA CYS A 461 16.02 2.51 -9.21
C CYS A 461 17.24 3.19 -9.87
N GLU A 462 18.43 2.83 -9.41
CA GLU A 462 19.68 3.29 -10.01
C GLU A 462 19.90 2.65 -11.40
N GLY A 463 20.56 3.38 -12.30
CA GLY A 463 20.84 2.91 -13.67
C GLY A 463 20.14 3.71 -14.79
N GLY A 464 19.50 4.82 -14.44
CA GLY A 464 18.99 5.80 -15.40
C GLY A 464 17.62 5.46 -16.01
N PRO A 465 17.22 6.19 -17.07
CA PRO A 465 15.83 6.21 -17.54
C PRO A 465 15.28 4.85 -17.96
N ARG A 466 16.15 3.98 -18.50
CA ARG A 466 15.78 2.63 -18.93
C ARG A 466 15.42 1.71 -17.76
N VAL A 467 16.14 1.80 -16.65
CA VAL A 467 15.88 0.99 -15.45
C VAL A 467 14.65 1.51 -14.73
N GLU A 468 14.51 2.83 -14.64
CA GLU A 468 13.30 3.47 -14.10
C GLU A 468 12.05 3.05 -14.86
N LEU A 469 12.09 3.03 -16.21
CA LEU A 469 10.98 2.56 -17.03
C LEU A 469 10.61 1.10 -16.75
N GLU A 470 11.62 0.22 -16.71
CA GLU A 470 11.41 -1.19 -16.44
C GLU A 470 10.73 -1.39 -15.08
N GLN A 471 11.18 -0.67 -14.05
CA GLN A 471 10.56 -0.73 -12.74
C GLN A 471 9.15 -0.13 -12.73
N ALA A 472 8.91 0.99 -13.43
CA ALA A 472 7.59 1.59 -13.56
C ALA A 472 6.58 0.63 -14.21
N LEU A 473 7.00 -0.13 -15.23
CA LEU A 473 6.17 -1.16 -15.85
C LEU A 473 5.92 -2.35 -14.91
N LYS A 474 6.93 -2.79 -14.13
CA LYS A 474 6.73 -3.83 -13.10
C LYS A 474 5.75 -3.38 -12.01
N ASN A 475 5.87 -2.15 -11.55
CA ASN A 475 4.96 -1.54 -10.58
C ASN A 475 3.53 -1.45 -11.16
N SER A 476 3.41 -1.05 -12.42
CA SER A 476 2.14 -1.03 -13.14
C SER A 476 1.50 -2.43 -13.23
N GLU A 477 2.28 -3.44 -13.58
CA GLU A 477 1.79 -4.83 -13.66
C GLU A 477 1.37 -5.37 -12.30
N ALA A 478 2.10 -5.06 -11.23
CA ALA A 478 1.74 -5.45 -9.87
C ALA A 478 0.37 -4.87 -9.46
N VAL A 479 0.11 -3.61 -9.79
CA VAL A 479 -1.20 -2.96 -9.57
C VAL A 479 -2.28 -3.59 -10.46
N ALA A 480 -2.02 -3.83 -11.74
CA ALA A 480 -2.98 -4.43 -12.68
C ALA A 480 -3.44 -5.83 -12.23
N LYS A 481 -2.51 -6.65 -11.71
CA LYS A 481 -2.82 -7.98 -11.18
C LYS A 481 -3.81 -7.96 -10.02
N CYS A 482 -3.89 -6.87 -9.23
CA CYS A 482 -4.90 -6.73 -8.18
C CYS A 482 -6.34 -6.65 -8.73
N PHE A 483 -6.50 -6.35 -10.02
CA PHE A 483 -7.77 -6.29 -10.74
C PHE A 483 -7.92 -7.46 -11.73
N ASN A 484 -7.14 -8.54 -11.57
CA ASN A 484 -7.15 -9.71 -12.45
C ASN A 484 -6.89 -9.38 -13.93
N CYS A 485 -6.06 -8.37 -14.18
CA CYS A 485 -5.68 -7.94 -15.53
C CYS A 485 -4.16 -7.78 -15.65
N SER A 486 -3.66 -7.59 -16.89
CA SER A 486 -2.25 -7.36 -17.17
C SER A 486 -2.09 -6.13 -18.07
N ILE A 487 -1.04 -5.34 -17.84
CA ILE A 487 -0.75 -4.18 -18.69
C ILE A 487 -0.40 -4.60 -20.12
N SER A 488 0.00 -5.86 -20.34
CA SER A 488 0.40 -6.37 -21.65
C SER A 488 -0.78 -6.79 -22.55
N THR A 489 -1.94 -7.08 -21.96
CA THR A 489 -3.13 -7.59 -22.67
C THR A 489 -4.36 -6.70 -22.52
N SER A 490 -4.46 -5.96 -21.40
CA SER A 490 -5.62 -5.16 -21.04
C SER A 490 -5.44 -3.67 -21.27
N ALA A 491 -4.24 -3.19 -21.60
CA ALA A 491 -4.00 -1.76 -21.78
C ALA A 491 -4.71 -1.21 -23.03
N ILE A 492 -5.39 -0.08 -22.83
CA ILE A 492 -6.02 0.72 -23.89
C ILE A 492 -5.07 1.83 -24.31
N VAL A 493 -4.44 2.48 -23.33
CA VAL A 493 -3.51 3.58 -23.56
C VAL A 493 -2.41 3.59 -22.50
N PHE A 494 -1.19 3.90 -22.93
CA PHE A 494 -0.08 4.30 -22.08
C PHE A 494 0.25 5.76 -22.34
N VAL A 495 0.23 6.56 -21.28
CA VAL A 495 0.86 7.89 -21.29
C VAL A 495 2.21 7.75 -20.60
N ILE A 496 3.28 8.02 -21.34
CA ILE A 496 4.66 7.94 -20.84
C ILE A 496 5.20 9.35 -20.79
N TYR A 497 5.36 9.88 -19.58
CA TYR A 497 5.97 11.18 -19.36
C TYR A 497 7.49 11.01 -19.30
N CYS A 498 8.20 11.76 -20.13
CA CYS A 498 9.65 11.79 -20.16
C CYS A 498 10.14 13.17 -19.70
N SER A 499 11.09 13.20 -18.77
CA SER A 499 11.70 14.45 -18.32
C SER A 499 12.46 15.15 -19.47
N LYS A 500 12.48 16.49 -19.49
CA LYS A 500 13.31 17.25 -20.44
C LYS A 500 14.80 17.03 -20.21
N HIS A 501 15.19 16.56 -19.03
CA HIS A 501 16.57 16.28 -18.67
C HIS A 501 17.17 15.06 -19.35
N ILE A 502 16.35 14.16 -19.90
CA ILE A 502 16.85 12.99 -20.65
C ILE A 502 17.03 13.32 -22.13
N SER A 503 18.11 12.80 -22.73
CA SER A 503 18.49 13.03 -24.12
C SER A 503 17.53 12.36 -25.11
N SER A 504 17.58 12.78 -26.38
CA SER A 504 16.77 12.14 -27.43
C SER A 504 17.11 10.66 -27.63
N LEU A 505 18.37 10.26 -27.39
CA LEU A 505 18.80 8.87 -27.49
C LEU A 505 18.18 8.04 -26.36
N GLU A 506 18.23 8.53 -25.13
CA GLU A 506 17.62 7.85 -23.98
C GLU A 506 16.09 7.71 -24.13
N ARG A 507 15.43 8.66 -24.80
CA ARG A 507 13.99 8.55 -25.12
C ARG A 507 13.71 7.43 -26.13
N GLN A 508 14.59 7.24 -27.12
CA GLN A 508 14.48 6.12 -28.05
C GLN A 508 14.73 4.79 -27.32
N ASP A 509 15.72 4.74 -26.45
CA ASP A 509 16.01 3.56 -25.61
C ASP A 509 14.83 3.19 -24.70
N ILE A 510 14.13 4.19 -24.14
CA ILE A 510 12.89 3.98 -23.37
C ILE A 510 11.85 3.27 -24.25
N GLN A 511 11.60 3.79 -25.45
CA GLN A 511 10.61 3.21 -26.36
C GLN A 511 10.96 1.75 -26.71
N GLU A 512 12.19 1.50 -27.16
CA GLU A 512 12.64 0.14 -27.52
C GLU A 512 12.52 -0.81 -26.32
N LYS A 513 12.92 -0.37 -25.12
CA LYS A 513 12.82 -1.17 -23.91
C LYS A 513 11.38 -1.47 -23.52
N GLN A 514 10.48 -0.50 -23.64
CA GLN A 514 9.04 -0.68 -23.39
C GLN A 514 8.45 -1.72 -24.35
N GLU A 515 8.76 -1.65 -25.64
CA GLU A 515 8.28 -2.61 -26.63
C GLU A 515 8.76 -4.04 -26.33
N ILE A 516 10.05 -4.18 -25.97
CA ILE A 516 10.63 -5.48 -25.60
C ILE A 516 9.94 -6.06 -24.37
N ILE A 517 9.77 -5.27 -23.30
CA ILE A 517 9.18 -5.74 -22.04
C ILE A 517 7.73 -6.17 -22.25
N LEU A 518 6.90 -5.32 -22.87
CA LEU A 518 5.49 -5.65 -23.07
C LEU A 518 5.32 -6.86 -23.99
N ARG A 519 6.17 -7.01 -25.00
CA ARG A 519 6.17 -8.20 -25.87
C ARG A 519 6.54 -9.46 -25.09
N GLN A 520 7.56 -9.40 -24.23
CA GLN A 520 7.94 -10.52 -23.37
C GLN A 520 6.80 -10.92 -22.43
N MET A 521 6.18 -9.93 -21.76
CA MET A 521 5.01 -10.17 -20.90
C MET A 521 3.85 -10.82 -21.65
N LYS A 522 3.53 -10.32 -22.85
CA LYS A 522 2.46 -10.87 -23.71
C LYS A 522 2.74 -12.34 -24.11
N ILE A 523 4.00 -12.69 -24.39
CA ILE A 523 4.39 -14.08 -24.70
C ILE A 523 4.23 -14.98 -23.47
N CYS A 524 4.67 -14.54 -22.28
CA CYS A 524 4.52 -15.31 -21.04
C CYS A 524 3.03 -15.56 -20.72
N HIS A 525 2.17 -14.55 -20.86
CA HIS A 525 0.74 -14.72 -20.58
C HIS A 525 0.03 -15.67 -21.55
N LEU A 526 0.40 -15.67 -22.84
CA LEU A 526 -0.13 -16.62 -23.82
C LEU A 526 0.26 -18.07 -23.54
N GLN A 527 1.32 -18.31 -22.75
CA GLN A 527 1.73 -19.65 -22.34
C GLN A 527 0.99 -20.16 -21.09
N GLU A 528 0.42 -19.25 -20.27
CA GLU A 528 -0.20 -19.60 -18.99
C GLU A 528 -1.74 -19.79 -19.06
N ARG A 529 -2.45 -19.22 -20.06
CA ARG A 529 -3.90 -19.44 -20.28
C ARG A 529 -4.34 -19.25 -21.74
N ASP A 530 -5.35 -20.01 -22.15
CA ASP A 530 -6.14 -19.80 -23.36
C ASP A 530 -7.10 -18.59 -23.22
N THR A 531 -7.20 -17.78 -24.27
CA THR A 531 -8.29 -16.81 -24.57
C THR A 531 -8.41 -15.50 -23.75
N TYR A 532 -7.37 -14.67 -23.66
CA TYR A 532 -7.57 -13.22 -23.47
C TYR A 532 -7.52 -12.51 -24.82
N LYS A 533 -8.52 -11.68 -25.11
CA LYS A 533 -8.52 -10.81 -26.28
C LYS A 533 -7.50 -9.68 -26.05
N ALA A 534 -6.25 -9.91 -26.44
CA ALA A 534 -5.20 -8.93 -26.21
C ALA A 534 -5.48 -7.65 -27.00
N LEU A 535 -5.59 -6.54 -26.29
CA LEU A 535 -5.72 -5.21 -26.89
C LEU A 535 -4.36 -4.75 -27.43
N ASP A 536 -4.40 -3.93 -28.47
CA ASP A 536 -3.24 -3.19 -28.96
C ASP A 536 -3.35 -1.75 -28.42
N PRO A 537 -2.51 -1.37 -27.44
CA PRO A 537 -2.63 -0.09 -26.77
C PRO A 537 -2.12 1.07 -27.64
N LEU A 538 -2.70 2.25 -27.42
CA LEU A 538 -2.13 3.51 -27.90
C LEU A 538 -1.00 3.96 -26.98
N PHE A 539 0.12 4.41 -27.56
CA PHE A 539 1.23 4.99 -26.81
C PHE A 539 1.31 6.49 -27.04
N LEU A 540 1.29 7.25 -25.96
CA LEU A 540 1.48 8.70 -25.97
C LEU A 540 2.71 9.05 -25.14
N TYR A 541 3.76 9.52 -25.82
CA TYR A 541 4.96 10.04 -25.18
C TYR A 541 4.84 11.55 -25.01
N VAL A 542 4.97 12.02 -23.77
CA VAL A 542 4.83 13.44 -23.42
C VAL A 542 6.12 13.94 -22.82
N LEU A 543 6.68 15.00 -23.39
CA LEU A 543 7.87 15.66 -22.85
C LEU A 543 7.47 16.68 -21.79
N VAL A 544 7.93 16.49 -20.56
CA VAL A 544 7.62 17.36 -19.42
C VAL A 544 8.90 17.94 -18.82
N PRO A 545 8.91 19.18 -18.31
CA PRO A 545 10.07 19.75 -17.63
C PRO A 545 10.67 18.81 -16.57
N ASP A 546 9.84 18.31 -15.66
CA ASP A 546 10.29 17.46 -14.57
C ASP A 546 9.17 16.56 -14.02
N LEU A 547 9.57 15.55 -13.25
CA LEU A 547 8.70 14.55 -12.64
C LEU A 547 8.98 14.45 -11.14
N PRO A 548 8.02 13.94 -10.33
CA PRO A 548 8.24 13.76 -8.90
C PRO A 548 9.49 12.93 -8.63
N LYS A 549 10.19 13.23 -7.53
CA LYS A 549 11.48 12.62 -7.17
C LYS A 549 12.61 12.86 -8.18
N ARG A 550 12.46 13.80 -9.14
CA ARG A 550 13.41 14.01 -10.24
C ARG A 550 13.55 12.78 -11.14
N ALA A 551 12.46 12.01 -11.26
CA ALA A 551 12.45 10.82 -12.10
C ALA A 551 12.67 11.17 -13.57
N SER A 552 13.28 10.24 -14.29
CA SER A 552 13.51 10.33 -15.72
C SER A 552 12.22 10.05 -16.52
N VAL A 553 11.37 9.16 -16.00
CA VAL A 553 10.18 8.66 -16.68
C VAL A 553 9.07 8.29 -15.69
N GLU A 554 7.82 8.57 -16.07
CA GLU A 554 6.62 8.12 -15.37
C GLU A 554 5.67 7.43 -16.37
N VAL A 555 5.13 6.27 -16.00
CA VAL A 555 4.21 5.50 -16.84
C VAL A 555 2.81 5.55 -16.26
N LYS A 556 1.83 6.00 -17.04
CA LYS A 556 0.42 6.03 -16.67
C LYS A 556 -0.39 5.18 -17.67
N PRO A 557 -0.69 3.92 -17.34
CA PRO A 557 -1.58 3.10 -18.12
C PRO A 557 -3.07 3.36 -17.80
N SER A 558 -3.94 3.16 -18.78
CA SER A 558 -5.38 2.94 -18.56
C SER A 558 -5.75 1.59 -19.16
N LEU A 559 -6.42 0.75 -18.39
CA LEU A 559 -6.71 -0.64 -18.77
C LEU A 559 -8.22 -0.87 -18.92
N TYR A 560 -8.59 -1.81 -19.78
CA TYR A 560 -9.91 -2.41 -19.82
C TYR A 560 -9.92 -3.69 -18.98
N VAL A 561 -10.83 -3.79 -18.03
CA VAL A 561 -11.04 -4.95 -17.19
C VAL A 561 -12.39 -5.56 -17.57
N GLU A 562 -12.37 -6.81 -18.04
CA GLU A 562 -13.59 -7.53 -18.36
C GLU A 562 -14.38 -7.81 -17.07
N ASP A 563 -15.63 -7.34 -17.03
CA ASP A 563 -16.55 -7.71 -15.96
C ASP A 563 -16.97 -9.18 -16.17
N GLY A 564 -16.66 -10.04 -15.20
CA GLY A 564 -16.99 -11.47 -15.23
C GLY A 564 -18.49 -11.82 -15.22
N THR A 565 -19.36 -10.84 -15.49
CA THR A 565 -20.82 -10.98 -15.55
C THR A 565 -21.37 -11.18 -16.96
N ASP A 566 -20.59 -10.95 -18.02
CA ASP A 566 -21.03 -11.13 -19.42
C ASP A 566 -20.27 -12.23 -20.16
N ALA A 567 -20.21 -13.43 -19.58
CA ALA A 567 -19.89 -14.65 -20.34
C ALA A 567 -21.09 -15.08 -21.20
N ALA A 568 -21.59 -14.19 -22.07
CA ALA A 568 -22.37 -14.58 -23.22
C ALA A 568 -21.38 -15.02 -24.30
N TYR A 569 -21.28 -16.33 -24.52
CA TYR A 569 -20.58 -16.91 -25.65
C TYR A 569 -21.21 -16.42 -26.97
N GLU A 570 -20.82 -15.25 -27.45
CA GLU A 570 -20.99 -14.90 -28.86
C GLU A 570 -19.82 -15.48 -29.64
N THR A 571 -20.10 -16.60 -30.31
CA THR A 571 -19.24 -17.21 -31.33
C THR A 571 -19.06 -16.23 -32.49
N ILE A 572 -18.13 -15.29 -32.37
CA ILE A 572 -17.77 -14.40 -33.48
C ILE A 572 -16.71 -15.13 -34.32
N ALA A 573 -17.15 -15.53 -35.51
CA ALA A 573 -16.37 -16.21 -36.52
C ALA A 573 -15.01 -15.55 -36.76
N GLU A 574 -13.97 -16.39 -36.82
CA GLU A 574 -12.61 -16.06 -37.21
C GLU A 574 -12.58 -15.20 -38.49
N ARG A 575 -12.36 -13.90 -38.34
CA ARG A 575 -11.86 -13.09 -39.44
C ARG A 575 -10.34 -13.20 -39.44
N CYS A 576 -9.86 -14.18 -40.20
CA CYS A 576 -8.48 -14.41 -40.55
C CYS A 576 -7.75 -13.08 -40.83
N CYS A 577 -6.85 -12.66 -39.93
CA CYS A 577 -5.95 -11.55 -40.17
C CYS A 577 -4.98 -11.97 -41.28
N SER A 578 -5.21 -11.41 -42.47
CA SER A 578 -4.26 -11.47 -43.56
C SER A 578 -2.95 -10.79 -43.13
N LYS A 579 -1.84 -11.48 -43.42
CA LYS A 579 -0.46 -11.02 -43.21
C LYS A 579 -0.27 -9.57 -43.67
N THR A 580 -0.20 -8.64 -42.74
CA THR A 580 0.33 -7.30 -42.99
C THR A 580 1.83 -7.30 -42.68
N PRO A 581 2.69 -6.79 -43.57
CA PRO A 581 4.13 -6.77 -43.36
C PRO A 581 4.50 -5.77 -42.23
N PRO A 582 5.67 -5.91 -41.60
CA PRO A 582 6.09 -5.03 -40.51
C PRO A 582 6.32 -3.62 -41.04
N CYS A 583 5.37 -2.71 -40.82
CA CYS A 583 5.55 -1.29 -41.09
C CYS A 583 6.39 -0.67 -39.97
N TYR A 584 7.65 -0.47 -40.31
CA TYR A 584 8.63 0.37 -39.62
C TYR A 584 8.08 1.81 -39.47
N TRP A 585 7.80 2.24 -38.24
CA TRP A 585 7.52 3.64 -37.92
C TRP A 585 8.71 4.24 -37.17
N GLY A 586 9.75 4.62 -37.92
CA GLY A 586 10.62 5.71 -37.47
C GLY A 586 9.79 6.99 -37.34
N PHE A 587 10.18 7.90 -36.45
CA PHE A 587 9.50 9.18 -36.21
C PHE A 587 9.06 9.85 -37.52
N LYS A 588 7.74 9.87 -37.75
CA LYS A 588 7.08 10.83 -38.63
C LYS A 588 6.08 11.60 -37.79
N GLN A 589 6.26 12.91 -37.75
CA GLN A 589 5.24 13.83 -37.28
C GLN A 589 4.05 13.71 -38.24
N GLU A 590 3.04 12.94 -37.87
CA GLU A 590 1.77 12.95 -38.61
C GLU A 590 0.86 14.07 -38.08
N ASN A 591 0.13 14.70 -39.00
CA ASN A 591 -0.96 15.60 -38.66
C ASN A 591 -2.21 14.75 -38.41
N TRP A 592 -2.45 14.45 -37.13
CA TRP A 592 -3.64 13.71 -36.69
C TRP A 592 -4.91 14.55 -36.90
N HIS A 593 -6.04 13.88 -37.12
CA HIS A 593 -7.34 14.49 -37.39
C HIS A 593 -7.80 15.41 -36.23
N ASP A 594 -8.10 16.68 -36.54
CA ASP A 594 -8.51 17.74 -35.58
C ASP A 594 -9.78 17.45 -34.78
N SER A 595 -10.54 16.40 -35.13
CA SER A 595 -11.80 16.04 -34.48
C SER A 595 -11.62 15.32 -33.13
N CYS A 596 -10.42 14.87 -32.78
CA CYS A 596 -10.19 13.98 -31.64
C CYS A 596 -9.30 14.58 -30.54
N ILE A 597 -8.70 15.76 -30.72
CA ILE A 597 -7.73 16.35 -29.79
C ILE A 597 -7.94 17.86 -29.73
N GLN A 598 -8.02 18.44 -28.53
CA GLN A 598 -7.83 19.89 -28.36
C GLN A 598 -6.33 20.16 -28.23
N LYS A 599 -5.64 20.33 -29.38
CA LYS A 599 -4.19 20.53 -29.45
C LYS A 599 -3.85 21.99 -29.11
N CYS A 600 -3.33 22.23 -27.92
CA CYS A 600 -2.62 23.48 -27.61
C CYS A 600 -1.12 23.22 -27.75
N THR A 601 -0.49 23.83 -28.74
CA THR A 601 0.98 23.81 -28.90
C THR A 601 1.53 25.15 -28.45
N TYR A 602 2.51 25.11 -27.53
CA TYR A 602 3.30 26.28 -27.15
C TYR A 602 4.77 25.85 -27.06
N GLY A 603 5.57 26.22 -28.07
CA GLY A 603 6.96 25.75 -28.20
C GLY A 603 7.08 24.26 -28.54
N GLU A 604 8.10 23.58 -27.98
CA GLU A 604 8.38 22.14 -28.18
C GLU A 604 7.51 21.22 -27.31
N VAL A 605 6.60 21.76 -26.48
CA VAL A 605 5.74 20.98 -25.59
C VAL A 605 4.39 20.73 -26.29
N ILE A 606 4.11 19.45 -26.58
CA ILE A 606 2.84 19.01 -27.17
C ILE A 606 1.89 18.63 -26.06
N LYS A 607 0.77 19.34 -25.95
CA LYS A 607 -0.40 18.95 -25.15
C LYS A 607 -1.28 18.00 -25.98
N VAL A 608 -1.56 16.81 -25.46
CA VAL A 608 -2.70 15.99 -25.90
C VAL A 608 -3.76 16.06 -24.81
N LEU A 609 -4.74 16.94 -25.01
CA LEU A 609 -5.96 16.93 -24.21
C LEU A 609 -6.96 15.98 -24.86
N HIS A 610 -7.42 15.05 -24.04
CA HIS A 610 -8.58 14.17 -24.25
C HIS A 610 -8.42 13.01 -25.25
N PHE A 611 -8.60 11.79 -24.75
CA PHE A 611 -9.28 10.73 -25.49
C PHE A 611 -10.67 10.60 -24.87
N SER A 612 -11.69 11.11 -25.57
CA SER A 612 -13.07 10.69 -25.30
C SER A 612 -13.25 9.34 -25.99
N PHE A 613 -13.49 8.28 -25.22
CA PHE A 613 -14.07 7.04 -25.76
C PHE A 613 -15.60 7.14 -25.77
#